data_AF-A0A173FE44-F1
#
_entry.id   AF-A0A173FE44-F1
#
_cell.length_a   1.000
_cell.length_b   1.000
_cell.length_c   1.000
_cell.angle_alpha   90.00
_cell.angle_beta   90.00
_cell.angle_gamma   90.00
#
_symmetry.space_group_name_H-M   'P 1'
#
loop_
_entity.id
_entity.type
_entity.pdbx_description
1 polymer ?
#
loop_
_entity_poly.entity_id
_entity_poly.type
_entity_poly.pdbx_seq_one_letter_code
_entity_poly.pdbx_strand_id
1 'polypeptide(L)' 'VIKMYVVAVITGQVRLRKKAFANPEDAQRHGGLQYCRNDPDVERCLRAHRNDMETIYPFL' A
#
# COMPACT_ATOMS: atom_id res chain seq x y z
N VAL A 1 -9.04 13.10 7.54
CA VAL A 1 -9.65 11.84 7.07
C VAL A 1 -9.54 11.64 5.54
N ILE A 2 -10.15 12.47 4.68
CA ILE A 2 -10.14 12.27 3.20
C ILE A 2 -8.73 12.06 2.62
N LYS A 3 -7.75 12.84 3.05
CA LYS A 3 -6.34 12.68 2.63
C LYS A 3 -5.80 11.26 2.85
N MET A 4 -6.15 10.62 3.97
CA MET A 4 -5.69 9.26 4.29
C MET A 4 -6.32 8.23 3.34
N TYR A 5 -7.58 8.43 2.93
CA TYR A 5 -8.21 7.60 1.90
C TYR A 5 -7.49 7.73 0.55
N VAL A 6 -7.04 8.93 0.19
CA VAL A 6 -6.22 9.13 -1.02
C VAL A 6 -4.91 8.33 -0.92
N VAL A 7 -4.24 8.33 0.23
CA VAL A 7 -3.02 7.51 0.44
C VAL A 7 -3.32 6.01 0.33
N ALA A 8 -4.46 5.54 0.81
CA ALA A 8 -4.90 4.15 0.65
C ALA A 8 -5.07 3.77 -0.84
N VAL A 9 -5.76 4.62 -1.61
CA VAL A 9 -5.95 4.45 -3.06
C VAL A 9 -4.61 4.43 -3.79
N ILE A 10 -3.71 5.38 -3.48
CA ILE A 10 -2.36 5.43 -4.07
C ILE A 10 -1.59 4.14 -3.76
N THR A 11 -1.64 3.65 -2.52
CA THR A 11 -0.98 2.40 -2.13
C THR A 11 -1.46 1.23 -3.01
N GLY A 12 -2.78 1.09 -3.20
CA GLY A 12 -3.35 0.06 -4.07
C GLY A 12 -2.90 0.18 -5.53
N GLN A 13 -2.88 1.40 -6.08
CA GLN A 13 -2.42 1.65 -7.45
C GLN A 13 -0.92 1.34 -7.62
N VAL A 14 -0.08 1.69 -6.63
CA VAL A 14 1.35 1.36 -6.66
C VAL A 14 1.56 -0.15 -6.64
N ARG A 15 0.81 -0.90 -5.81
CA ARG A 15 0.87 -2.37 -5.79
C ARG A 15 0.53 -2.98 -7.15
N LEU A 16 -0.54 -2.51 -7.79
CA LEU A 16 -0.95 -2.97 -9.13
C LEU A 16 0.09 -2.64 -10.20
N ARG A 17 0.60 -1.40 -10.22
CA ARG A 17 1.59 -0.93 -11.20
C ARG A 17 2.94 -1.65 -11.06
N LYS A 18 3.41 -1.88 -9.84
CA LYS A 18 4.70 -2.52 -9.54
C LYS A 18 4.63 -4.05 -9.47
N LYS A 19 3.42 -4.61 -9.47
CA LYS A 19 3.13 -6.01 -9.17
C LYS A 19 3.87 -6.45 -7.90
N ALA A 20 3.53 -5.79 -6.80
CA ALA A 20 4.11 -6.01 -5.49
C ALA A 20 2.99 -6.15 -4.46
N PHE A 21 2.54 -7.38 -4.28
CA PHE A 21 1.43 -7.75 -3.42
C PHE A 21 1.95 -8.30 -2.10
N ALA A 22 1.20 -8.09 -1.02
CA ALA A 22 1.57 -8.59 0.30
C ALA A 22 1.18 -10.07 0.48
N ASN A 23 0.14 -10.51 -0.23
CA ASN A 23 -0.44 -11.83 -0.07
C ASN A 23 -0.25 -12.69 -1.33
N PRO A 24 -0.06 -14.02 -1.18
CA PRO A 24 0.17 -14.92 -2.29
C PRO A 24 -1.05 -15.05 -3.22
N GLU A 25 -2.28 -14.97 -2.71
CA GLU A 25 -3.50 -15.04 -3.50
C GLU A 25 -3.68 -13.83 -4.43
N ASP A 26 -3.34 -12.63 -3.95
CA ASP A 26 -3.34 -11.40 -4.76
C ASP A 26 -2.29 -11.51 -5.87
N ALA A 27 -1.08 -11.98 -5.50
CA ALA A 27 -0.01 -12.21 -6.46
C ALA A 27 -0.42 -13.23 -7.52
N GLN A 28 -1.05 -14.34 -7.12
CA GLN A 28 -1.54 -15.37 -8.03
C GLN A 28 -2.64 -14.83 -8.96
N ARG A 29 -3.55 -13.99 -8.44
CA ARG A 29 -4.59 -13.33 -9.24
C ARG A 29 -4.01 -12.36 -10.28
N HIS A 30 -2.83 -11.78 -10.01
CA HIS A 30 -2.21 -10.73 -10.81
C HIS A 30 -0.91 -11.13 -11.54
N GLY A 31 -0.62 -12.44 -11.64
CA GLY A 31 0.37 -12.98 -12.56
C GLY A 31 1.36 -14.00 -12.00
N GLY A 32 1.27 -14.37 -10.72
CA GLY A 32 2.03 -15.46 -10.11
C GLY A 32 2.69 -15.10 -8.76
N LEU A 33 3.07 -16.13 -8.00
CA LEU A 33 3.65 -16.02 -6.66
C LEU A 33 4.91 -15.14 -6.58
N GLN A 34 5.67 -14.98 -7.67
CA GLN A 34 6.84 -14.09 -7.72
C GLN A 34 6.49 -12.61 -7.47
N TYR A 35 5.22 -12.22 -7.58
CA TYR A 35 4.74 -10.88 -7.28
C TYR A 35 4.29 -10.70 -5.82
N CYS A 36 4.32 -11.77 -5.01
CA CYS A 36 4.20 -11.69 -3.56
C CYS A 36 5.56 -11.26 -2.99
N ARG A 37 5.80 -9.95 -3.00
CA ARG A 37 7.11 -9.37 -2.71
C ARG A 37 6.99 -7.94 -2.18
N ASN A 38 8.04 -7.49 -1.52
CA ASN A 38 8.18 -6.09 -1.09
C ASN A 38 8.65 -5.22 -2.27
N ASP A 39 8.27 -3.94 -2.22
CA ASP A 39 8.70 -2.91 -3.16
C ASP A 39 8.92 -1.59 -2.41
N PRO A 40 10.03 -0.87 -2.66
CA PRO A 40 10.35 0.37 -1.93
C PRO A 40 9.28 1.46 -2.01
N ASP A 41 8.55 1.56 -3.13
CA ASP A 41 7.50 2.56 -3.32
C ASP A 41 6.23 2.17 -2.54
N VAL A 42 5.89 0.88 -2.50
CA VAL A 42 4.79 0.37 -1.66
C VAL A 42 5.09 0.62 -0.18
N GLU A 43 6.30 0.29 0.29
CA GLU A 43 6.68 0.53 1.68
C GLU A 43 6.69 2.02 2.04
N ARG A 44 7.07 2.90 1.10
CA ARG A 44 6.97 4.35 1.29
C ARG A 44 5.52 4.79 1.50
N CYS A 45 4.58 4.27 0.70
CA CYS A 45 3.16 4.57 0.88
C CYS A 45 2.65 4.10 2.25
N LEU A 46 3.06 2.91 2.69
CA LEU A 46 2.70 2.39 4.01
C LEU A 46 3.28 3.23 5.15
N ARG A 47 4.54 3.68 5.05
CA ARG A 47 5.14 4.61 6.03
C ARG A 47 4.42 5.95 6.08
N ALA A 48 4.04 6.50 4.93
CA ALA A 48 3.27 7.74 4.85
C ALA A 48 1.88 7.58 5.52
N HIS A 49 1.17 6.50 5.21
CA HIS A 49 -0.13 6.23 5.82
C HIS A 49 0.00 5.99 7.35
N ARG A 50 1.05 5.28 7.78
CA ARG A 50 1.32 5.09 9.21
C ARG A 50 1.60 6.41 9.94
N ASN A 51 2.42 7.28 9.35
CA ASN A 51 2.65 8.62 9.91
C ASN A 51 1.36 9.45 9.98
N ASP A 52 0.50 9.34 8.97
CA ASP A 52 -0.82 9.95 9.00
C ASP A 52 -1.68 9.41 10.16
N MET A 53 -1.69 8.09 10.41
CA MET A 53 -2.41 7.52 11.56
C MET A 53 -1.87 8.04 12.90
N GLU A 54 -0.54 8.11 13.04
CA GLU A 54 0.13 8.54 14.26
C GLU A 54 -0.06 10.03 14.57
N THR A 55 -0.35 10.86 13.57
CA THR A 55 -0.46 12.33 13.72
C THR A 55 -1.86 12.89 13.53
N ILE A 56 -2.66 12.35 12.60
CA ILE A 56 -4.00 12.84 12.30
C ILE A 56 -5.02 12.29 13.31
N TYR A 57 -4.90 11.05 13.76
CA TYR A 57 -5.86 10.50 14.73
C TYR A 57 -5.85 11.25 16.07
N PRO A 58 -4.70 11.65 16.65
CA PRO A 58 -4.71 12.47 17.85
C PRO A 58 -5.23 13.91 17.65
N PHE A 59 -5.27 14.40 16.41
CA PHE A 59 -5.81 15.72 16.08
C PHE A 59 -7.34 15.73 15.97
N LEU A 60 -7.94 14.60 15.59
CA LEU A 60 -9.39 14.42 15.45
C LEU A 60 -10.04 14.15 16.81
#